data_AF-A0A968YBR9-F1
#
_entry.id   AF-A0A968YBR9-F1
#
_cell.length_a   1.000
_cell.length_b   1.000
_cell.length_c   1.000
_cell.angle_alpha   90.00
_cell.angle_beta   90.00
_cell.angle_gamma   90.00
#
_symmetry.space_group_name_H-M   'P 1'
#
loop_
_entity.id
_entity.type
_entity.pdbx_description
1 polymer ?
#
loop_
_entity_poly.entity_id
_entity_poly.type
_entity_poly.pdbx_seq_one_letter_code
_entity_poly.pdbx_strand_id
1 'polypeptide(L)'
;MLDELDTWERKHFVDGGGEPFLFYVVYGEVDSSIALSSEQYRSEGIPSGIDVMSYSADSDLDVITSFREGYVWDKFVAKNPKYAQQIKDCETCIVIKGTPHESRTLNYLRDTIGLITFMLDHEGCAVFDPQILRWWHPSEWKEGIFNPAAPAPTQHVVILKSEESLSNRYWLHTRGMRKFGRPDISVHNVSLQMEQVVIDLCNALILREAYGSVIPEGERLSFSAFSPEVLVTYHGGLDNLEFNNFYIELTLLDR
;
A
#
# COMPACT_ATOMS: atom_id res chain seq x y z
N MET A 1 -24.27 24.55 0.74
CA MET A 1 -23.07 24.48 -0.11
C MET A 1 -22.32 23.27 0.42
N LEU A 2 -22.03 22.27 -0.41
CA LEU A 2 -21.13 21.20 0.01
C LEU A 2 -19.76 21.87 0.15
N ASP A 3 -19.16 21.82 1.34
CA ASP A 3 -17.78 22.26 1.49
C ASP A 3 -16.91 21.37 0.59
N GLU A 4 -16.09 22.00 -0.24
CA GLU A 4 -15.20 21.33 -1.17
C GLU A 4 -14.18 20.49 -0.37
N LEU A 5 -14.00 19.22 -0.72
CA LEU A 5 -13.10 18.34 0.01
C LEU A 5 -11.64 18.79 -0.18
N ASP A 6 -10.87 18.78 0.91
CA ASP A 6 -9.44 19.08 0.87
C ASP A 6 -8.71 18.18 -0.14
N THR A 7 -7.97 18.81 -1.06
CA THR A 7 -7.17 18.09 -2.04
C THR A 7 -5.91 17.54 -1.41
N TRP A 8 -5.64 16.26 -1.65
CA TRP A 8 -4.40 15.62 -1.23
C TRP A 8 -3.30 15.85 -2.26
N GLU A 9 -2.61 16.97 -2.12
CA GLU A 9 -1.61 17.44 -3.08
C GLU A 9 -0.36 16.55 -3.15
N ARG A 10 0.18 16.39 -4.36
CA ARG A 10 1.54 15.87 -4.61
C ARG A 10 2.46 17.06 -4.86
N LYS A 11 2.93 17.65 -3.77
CA LYS A 11 3.69 18.93 -3.77
C LYS A 11 4.95 18.93 -4.65
N HIS A 12 5.46 17.75 -4.99
CA HIS A 12 6.67 17.58 -5.79
C HIS A 12 6.39 16.84 -7.10
N PHE A 13 5.13 16.84 -7.57
CA PHE A 13 4.72 16.08 -8.75
C PHE A 13 5.57 16.39 -9.97
N VAL A 14 6.15 15.34 -10.52
CA VAL A 14 6.77 15.29 -11.84
C VAL A 14 6.23 14.05 -12.55
N ASP A 15 5.93 14.20 -13.85
CA ASP A 15 5.54 13.07 -14.70
C ASP A 15 6.63 11.99 -14.71
N GLY A 16 6.21 10.73 -14.80
CA GLY A 16 7.10 9.57 -14.70
C GLY A 16 6.88 8.75 -13.41
N GLY A 17 7.68 7.72 -13.22
CA GLY A 17 7.61 6.81 -12.06
C GLY A 17 6.65 5.61 -12.19
N GLY A 18 5.75 5.64 -13.19
CA GLY A 18 4.80 4.57 -13.47
C GLY A 18 3.34 4.95 -13.18
N GLU A 19 2.44 4.02 -13.42
CA GLU A 19 1.00 4.22 -13.17
C GLU A 19 0.62 3.74 -11.77
N PRO A 20 -0.14 4.53 -10.99
CA PRO A 20 -0.66 4.07 -9.72
C PRO A 20 -1.56 2.84 -9.90
N PHE A 21 -1.54 1.92 -8.95
CA PHE A 21 -2.45 0.78 -8.97
C PHE A 21 -2.96 0.49 -7.57
N LEU A 22 -4.28 0.56 -7.40
CA LEU A 22 -4.95 0.25 -6.15
C LEU A 22 -5.54 -1.16 -6.22
N PHE A 23 -5.42 -1.89 -5.12
CA PHE A 23 -6.01 -3.22 -4.97
C PHE A 23 -6.31 -3.47 -3.49
N TYR A 24 -7.58 -3.62 -3.16
CA TYR A 24 -8.09 -3.94 -1.84
C TYR A 24 -9.20 -4.99 -1.94
N VAL A 25 -9.35 -5.78 -0.88
CA VAL A 25 -10.47 -6.72 -0.73
C VAL A 25 -11.13 -6.45 0.61
N VAL A 26 -12.38 -6.05 0.59
CA VAL A 26 -13.19 -5.83 1.80
C VAL A 26 -14.09 -7.04 2.00
N TYR A 27 -13.96 -7.74 3.12
CA TYR A 27 -14.83 -8.87 3.46
C TYR A 27 -16.03 -8.38 4.26
N GLY A 28 -17.21 -8.98 4.06
CA GLY A 28 -18.44 -8.66 4.79
C GLY A 28 -19.61 -8.30 3.88
N GLU A 29 -20.82 -8.38 4.44
CA GLU A 29 -22.08 -8.16 3.73
C GLU A 29 -22.41 -6.67 3.62
N VAL A 30 -21.66 -5.95 2.79
CA VAL A 30 -21.83 -4.50 2.71
C VAL A 30 -23.21 -4.11 2.16
N ASP A 31 -23.96 -3.34 2.94
CA ASP A 31 -25.27 -2.82 2.52
C ASP A 31 -25.12 -1.73 1.45
N SER A 32 -25.22 -2.16 0.19
CA SER A 32 -25.16 -1.29 -0.99
C SER A 32 -26.37 -0.37 -1.17
N SER A 33 -27.43 -0.51 -0.37
CA SER A 33 -28.60 0.38 -0.43
C SER A 33 -28.34 1.75 0.21
N ILE A 34 -27.28 1.84 1.03
CA ILE A 34 -26.91 3.06 1.74
C ILE A 34 -26.03 3.94 0.84
N ALA A 35 -26.39 5.22 0.74
CA ALA A 35 -25.62 6.18 -0.06
C ALA A 35 -24.33 6.59 0.68
N LEU A 36 -23.22 6.66 -0.06
CA LEU A 36 -21.96 7.18 0.45
C LEU A 36 -22.06 8.68 0.76
N SER A 37 -21.87 9.06 2.02
CA SER A 37 -21.79 10.46 2.44
C SER A 37 -20.40 11.04 2.16
N SER A 38 -20.34 11.99 1.23
CA SER A 38 -19.07 12.63 0.85
C SER A 38 -18.39 13.34 2.02
N GLU A 39 -19.18 14.02 2.87
CA GLU A 39 -18.68 14.74 4.05
C GLU A 39 -18.16 13.78 5.12
N GLN A 40 -18.93 12.73 5.45
CA GLN A 40 -18.55 11.77 6.50
C GLN A 40 -17.29 10.99 6.10
N TYR A 41 -17.22 10.56 4.85
CA TYR A 41 -16.18 9.66 4.36
C TYR A 41 -15.05 10.34 3.59
N ARG A 42 -15.11 11.68 3.42
CA ARG A 42 -14.11 12.45 2.67
C ARG A 42 -13.84 11.85 1.29
N SER A 43 -14.90 11.49 0.58
CA SER A 43 -14.83 10.81 -0.72
C SER A 43 -15.79 11.41 -1.72
N GLU A 44 -15.34 11.56 -2.96
CA GLU A 44 -16.17 11.93 -4.11
C GLU A 44 -16.81 10.69 -4.79
N GLY A 45 -16.60 9.49 -4.23
CA GLY A 45 -17.09 8.24 -4.76
C GLY A 45 -15.97 7.36 -5.31
N ILE A 46 -16.31 6.54 -6.32
CA ILE A 46 -15.35 5.63 -6.95
C ILE A 46 -14.47 6.44 -7.92
N PRO A 47 -13.13 6.45 -7.75
CA PRO A 47 -12.25 7.17 -8.66
C PRO A 47 -12.33 6.63 -10.10
N SER A 48 -12.17 7.50 -11.09
CA SER A 48 -12.11 7.09 -12.49
C SER A 48 -10.95 6.12 -12.72
N GLY A 49 -11.22 4.97 -13.34
CA GLY A 49 -10.24 3.91 -13.59
C GLY A 49 -10.13 2.84 -12.48
N ILE A 50 -10.95 2.96 -11.43
CA ILE A 50 -11.08 1.95 -10.37
C ILE A 50 -12.40 1.19 -10.52
N ASP A 51 -12.32 -0.13 -10.55
CA ASP A 51 -13.46 -1.03 -10.56
C ASP A 51 -13.81 -1.49 -9.13
N VAL A 52 -15.10 -1.65 -8.86
CA VAL A 52 -15.64 -2.22 -7.61
C VAL A 52 -16.51 -3.41 -7.97
N MET A 53 -16.09 -4.60 -7.53
CA MET A 53 -16.72 -5.87 -7.89
C MET A 53 -17.13 -6.62 -6.62
N SER A 54 -18.40 -7.00 -6.53
CA SER A 54 -18.94 -7.79 -5.42
C SER A 54 -18.97 -9.27 -5.77
N TYR A 55 -18.57 -10.12 -4.84
CA TYR A 55 -18.53 -11.57 -4.97
C TYR A 55 -19.27 -12.21 -3.79
N SER A 56 -19.98 -13.32 -4.06
CA SER A 56 -20.66 -14.12 -3.03
C SER A 56 -20.26 -15.59 -3.10
N ALA A 57 -20.34 -16.29 -1.97
CA ALA A 57 -19.96 -17.70 -1.89
C ALA A 57 -20.82 -18.60 -2.78
N ASP A 58 -22.06 -18.19 -3.08
CA ASP A 58 -22.99 -18.93 -3.94
C ASP A 58 -22.52 -19.02 -5.40
N SER A 59 -21.83 -17.99 -5.91
CA SER A 59 -21.39 -17.91 -7.31
C SER A 59 -19.87 -17.88 -7.50
N ASP A 60 -19.13 -17.41 -6.50
CA ASP A 60 -17.72 -16.98 -6.67
C ASP A 60 -16.81 -17.47 -5.54
N LEU A 61 -17.10 -18.65 -4.98
CA LEU A 61 -16.37 -19.22 -3.85
C LEU A 61 -14.84 -19.18 -4.05
N ASP A 62 -14.36 -19.55 -5.25
CA ASP A 62 -12.94 -19.56 -5.59
C ASP A 62 -12.27 -18.18 -5.45
N VAL A 63 -12.97 -17.10 -5.82
CA VAL A 63 -12.46 -15.73 -5.69
C VAL A 63 -12.32 -15.38 -4.21
N ILE A 64 -13.36 -15.66 -3.42
CA ILE A 64 -13.40 -15.33 -1.99
C ILE A 64 -12.36 -16.13 -1.20
N THR A 65 -12.12 -17.40 -1.53
CA THR A 65 -11.10 -18.22 -0.87
C THR A 65 -9.69 -17.84 -1.30
N SER A 66 -9.45 -17.41 -2.54
CA SER A 66 -8.10 -17.15 -3.07
C SER A 66 -7.25 -16.16 -2.25
N PHE A 67 -7.86 -15.17 -1.58
CA PHE A 67 -7.14 -14.23 -0.72
C PHE A 67 -6.89 -14.77 0.70
N ARG A 68 -7.58 -15.84 1.10
CA ARG A 68 -7.50 -16.51 2.41
C ARG A 68 -6.67 -17.78 2.33
N GLU A 69 -5.58 -17.74 1.55
CA GLU A 69 -4.70 -18.87 1.28
C GLU A 69 -3.22 -18.43 1.27
N GLY A 70 -2.33 -19.42 1.35
CA GLY A 70 -0.89 -19.20 1.28
C GLY A 70 -0.25 -18.62 2.54
N TYR A 71 1.05 -18.38 2.44
CA TYR A 71 1.91 -18.09 3.60
C TYR A 71 1.45 -16.88 4.43
N VAL A 72 1.02 -15.80 3.79
CA VAL A 72 0.57 -14.56 4.47
C VAL A 72 -0.67 -14.85 5.31
N TRP A 73 -1.63 -15.57 4.74
CA TRP A 73 -2.83 -15.98 5.45
C TRP A 73 -2.53 -16.94 6.60
N ASP A 74 -1.69 -17.95 6.37
CA ASP A 74 -1.32 -18.92 7.41
C ASP A 74 -0.66 -18.23 8.62
N LYS A 75 0.22 -17.25 8.36
CA LYS A 75 0.82 -16.41 9.41
C LYS A 75 -0.22 -15.57 10.14
N PHE A 76 -1.17 -14.99 9.42
CA PHE A 76 -2.27 -14.22 10.01
C PHE A 76 -3.16 -15.09 10.90
N VAL A 77 -3.54 -16.29 10.45
CA VAL A 77 -4.33 -17.27 11.22
C VAL A 77 -3.60 -17.67 12.50
N ALA A 78 -2.30 -17.95 12.41
CA ALA A 78 -1.50 -18.35 13.57
C ALA A 78 -1.44 -17.24 14.65
N LYS A 79 -1.40 -15.97 14.22
CA LYS A 79 -1.33 -14.82 15.12
C LYS A 79 -2.70 -14.39 15.66
N ASN A 80 -3.76 -14.51 14.85
CA ASN A 80 -5.08 -13.96 15.13
C ASN A 80 -6.21 -14.99 14.88
N PRO A 81 -6.22 -16.16 15.54
CA PRO A 81 -7.10 -17.27 15.15
C PRO A 81 -8.59 -16.94 15.23
N LYS A 82 -9.01 -16.16 16.25
CA LYS A 82 -10.42 -15.75 16.39
C LYS A 82 -10.87 -14.82 15.27
N TYR A 83 -10.03 -13.84 14.92
CA TYR A 83 -10.36 -12.87 13.88
C TYR A 83 -10.28 -13.51 12.49
N ALA A 84 -9.32 -14.41 12.27
CA ALA A 84 -9.26 -15.20 11.06
C ALA A 84 -10.51 -16.08 10.87
N GLN A 85 -11.09 -16.62 11.95
CA GLN A 85 -12.37 -17.32 11.85
C GLN A 85 -13.50 -16.39 11.42
N GLN A 86 -13.60 -15.19 12.00
CA GLN A 86 -14.60 -14.19 11.58
C GLN A 86 -14.50 -13.87 10.08
N ILE A 87 -13.28 -13.70 9.54
CA ILE A 87 -13.06 -13.46 8.11
C ILE A 87 -13.41 -14.69 7.24
N LYS A 88 -13.21 -15.92 7.77
CA LYS A 88 -13.63 -17.15 7.08
C LYS A 88 -15.14 -17.25 6.99
N ASP A 89 -15.83 -16.81 8.03
CA ASP A 89 -17.29 -16.85 8.13
C ASP A 89 -17.96 -15.77 7.24
N CYS A 90 -17.22 -14.76 6.77
CA CYS A 90 -17.72 -13.79 5.79
C CYS A 90 -17.93 -14.49 4.41
N GLU A 91 -19.18 -14.60 3.96
CA GLU A 91 -19.59 -15.26 2.71
C GLU A 91 -19.52 -14.37 1.47
N THR A 92 -19.21 -13.09 1.66
CA THR A 92 -19.13 -12.09 0.59
C THR A 92 -17.85 -11.26 0.73
N CYS A 93 -17.35 -10.78 -0.40
CA CYS A 93 -16.32 -9.75 -0.42
C CYS A 93 -16.50 -8.78 -1.58
N ILE A 94 -15.92 -7.60 -1.44
CA ILE A 94 -15.84 -6.57 -2.47
C ILE A 94 -14.37 -6.37 -2.82
N VAL A 95 -14.06 -6.51 -4.10
CA VAL A 95 -12.73 -6.20 -4.65
C VAL A 95 -12.76 -4.79 -5.23
N ILE A 96 -11.84 -3.95 -4.78
CA ILE A 96 -11.59 -2.61 -5.32
C ILE A 96 -10.25 -2.66 -6.02
N LYS A 97 -10.23 -2.47 -7.34
CA LYS A 97 -9.02 -2.69 -8.14
C LYS A 97 -8.97 -1.79 -9.36
N GLY A 98 -7.81 -1.22 -9.67
CA GLY A 98 -7.60 -0.52 -10.92
C GLY A 98 -6.47 0.49 -10.91
N THR A 99 -6.32 1.17 -12.04
CA THR A 99 -5.36 2.25 -12.25
C THR A 99 -6.13 3.55 -12.38
N PRO A 100 -5.99 4.51 -11.46
CA PRO A 100 -6.69 5.78 -11.57
C PRO A 100 -6.19 6.56 -12.79
N HIS A 101 -7.13 7.18 -13.52
CA HIS A 101 -6.78 7.96 -14.72
C HIS A 101 -6.08 9.29 -14.40
N GLU A 102 -6.35 9.88 -13.23
CA GLU A 102 -5.69 11.09 -12.74
C GLU A 102 -4.83 10.74 -11.53
N SER A 103 -3.57 11.19 -11.54
CA SER A 103 -2.54 10.83 -10.55
C SER A 103 -1.70 12.01 -10.07
N ARG A 104 -2.00 13.23 -10.52
CA ARG A 104 -1.35 14.49 -10.10
C ARG A 104 -1.63 14.81 -8.64
N THR A 105 -2.79 14.42 -8.13
CA THR A 105 -3.13 14.45 -6.71
C THR A 105 -3.29 13.03 -6.17
N LEU A 106 -3.32 12.88 -4.86
CA LEU A 106 -3.66 11.63 -4.19
C LEU A 106 -5.17 11.55 -3.87
N ASN A 107 -6.01 12.32 -4.57
CA ASN A 107 -7.47 12.28 -4.36
C ASN A 107 -8.04 10.89 -4.66
N TYR A 108 -7.50 10.18 -5.67
CA TYR A 108 -7.88 8.80 -5.94
C TYR A 108 -7.68 7.88 -4.71
N LEU A 109 -6.63 8.13 -3.91
CA LEU A 109 -6.35 7.39 -2.69
C LEU A 109 -7.29 7.84 -1.56
N ARG A 110 -7.49 9.15 -1.40
CA ARG A 110 -8.46 9.75 -0.45
C ARG A 110 -9.85 9.13 -0.62
N ASP A 111 -10.34 9.15 -1.86
CA ASP A 111 -11.69 8.71 -2.19
C ASP A 111 -11.85 7.20 -2.02
N THR A 112 -10.81 6.41 -2.37
CA THR A 112 -10.78 4.96 -2.12
C THR A 112 -10.75 4.63 -0.63
N ILE A 113 -9.97 5.39 0.17
CA ILE A 113 -9.92 5.22 1.62
C ILE A 113 -11.30 5.50 2.24
N GLY A 114 -11.95 6.58 1.81
CA GLY A 114 -13.30 6.92 2.23
C GLY A 114 -14.31 5.82 1.88
N LEU A 115 -14.25 5.31 0.65
CA LEU A 115 -15.10 4.21 0.19
C LEU A 115 -14.92 2.93 1.02
N ILE A 116 -13.68 2.52 1.29
CA ILE A 116 -13.40 1.35 2.14
C ILE A 116 -13.91 1.59 3.56
N THR A 117 -13.73 2.80 4.09
CA THR A 117 -14.19 3.13 5.44
C THR A 117 -15.72 3.09 5.54
N PHE A 118 -16.42 3.55 4.51
CA PHE A 118 -17.86 3.39 4.38
C PHE A 118 -18.27 1.91 4.38
N MET A 119 -17.59 1.06 3.61
CA MET A 119 -17.87 -0.38 3.61
C MET A 119 -17.67 -1.00 5.00
N LEU A 120 -16.62 -0.62 5.72
CA LEU A 120 -16.35 -1.10 7.08
C LEU A 120 -17.37 -0.62 8.12
N ASP A 121 -17.97 0.57 7.92
CA ASP A 121 -19.04 1.07 8.78
C ASP A 121 -20.37 0.33 8.56
N HIS A 122 -20.54 -0.26 7.38
CA HIS A 122 -21.76 -0.94 6.95
C HIS A 122 -21.47 -2.42 6.73
N GLU A 123 -21.12 -3.12 7.81
CA GLU A 123 -20.97 -4.58 7.90
C GLU A 123 -19.72 -5.20 7.24
N GLY A 124 -18.79 -4.37 6.74
CA GLY A 124 -17.44 -4.83 6.39
C GLY A 124 -16.68 -5.35 7.64
N CYS A 125 -16.27 -6.61 7.59
CA CYS A 125 -15.59 -7.32 8.68
C CYS A 125 -14.06 -7.15 8.66
N ALA A 126 -13.44 -6.97 7.48
CA ALA A 126 -11.99 -6.83 7.33
C ALA A 126 -11.58 -6.19 5.99
N VAL A 127 -10.35 -5.67 5.91
CA VAL A 127 -9.74 -5.27 4.64
C VAL A 127 -8.42 -6.02 4.44
N PHE A 128 -8.26 -6.67 3.31
CA PHE A 128 -6.97 -7.16 2.84
C PHE A 128 -6.38 -6.21 1.81
N ASP A 129 -5.10 -5.88 1.98
CA ASP A 129 -4.30 -5.06 1.08
C ASP A 129 -3.19 -5.94 0.49
N PRO A 130 -3.41 -6.54 -0.71
CA PRO A 130 -2.42 -7.41 -1.36
C PRO A 130 -1.11 -6.71 -1.73
N GLN A 131 -1.10 -5.38 -1.88
CA GLN A 131 0.10 -4.63 -2.24
C GLN A 131 1.12 -4.62 -1.10
N ILE A 132 0.66 -4.63 0.17
CA ILE A 132 1.54 -4.71 1.36
C ILE A 132 1.35 -6.00 2.18
N LEU A 133 0.56 -6.95 1.66
CA LEU A 133 0.29 -8.24 2.30
C LEU A 133 -0.28 -8.10 3.72
N ARG A 134 -1.17 -7.11 3.92
CA ARG A 134 -1.70 -6.77 5.25
C ARG A 134 -3.20 -6.97 5.34
N TRP A 135 -3.61 -7.64 6.41
CA TRP A 135 -5.00 -7.66 6.88
C TRP A 135 -5.18 -6.56 7.91
N TRP A 136 -6.23 -5.77 7.74
CA TRP A 136 -6.61 -4.69 8.63
C TRP A 136 -7.88 -5.06 9.38
N HIS A 137 -7.86 -4.89 10.71
CA HIS A 137 -9.10 -4.77 11.47
C HIS A 137 -9.79 -3.43 11.19
N PRO A 138 -11.13 -3.34 11.14
CA PRO A 138 -11.82 -2.07 10.90
C PRO A 138 -11.36 -0.92 11.81
N SER A 139 -11.07 -1.21 13.09
CA SER A 139 -10.54 -0.21 14.02
C SER A 139 -9.12 0.24 13.67
N GLU A 140 -8.23 -0.68 13.29
CA GLU A 140 -6.86 -0.37 12.90
C GLU A 140 -6.82 0.44 11.59
N TRP A 141 -7.69 0.08 10.65
CA TRP A 141 -7.87 0.85 9.42
C TRP A 141 -8.31 2.29 9.74
N LYS A 142 -9.34 2.45 10.56
CA LYS A 142 -9.83 3.78 10.93
C LYS A 142 -8.75 4.60 11.64
N GLU A 143 -8.06 4.02 12.61
CA GLU A 143 -7.03 4.70 13.39
C GLU A 143 -5.82 5.09 12.53
N GLY A 144 -5.29 4.16 11.72
CA GLY A 144 -4.04 4.35 10.99
C GLY A 144 -4.19 4.98 9.60
N ILE A 145 -5.33 4.80 8.94
CA ILE A 145 -5.53 5.19 7.54
C ILE A 145 -6.56 6.32 7.40
N PHE A 146 -7.75 6.18 8.00
CA PHE A 146 -8.84 7.13 7.76
C PHE A 146 -8.74 8.39 8.63
N ASN A 147 -8.65 8.23 9.96
CA ASN A 147 -8.69 9.31 10.94
C ASN A 147 -7.55 10.33 10.82
N PRO A 148 -6.33 9.98 10.37
CA PRO A 148 -5.28 10.96 10.13
C PRO A 148 -5.67 12.05 9.12
N ALA A 149 -6.71 11.81 8.30
CA ALA A 149 -7.23 12.74 7.29
C ALA A 149 -6.13 13.27 6.35
N ALA A 150 -5.11 12.44 6.10
CA ALA A 150 -3.95 12.74 5.27
C ALA A 150 -3.49 11.47 4.54
N PRO A 151 -2.69 11.59 3.46
CA PRO A 151 -2.28 10.43 2.65
C PRO A 151 -1.50 9.33 3.37
N ALA A 152 -0.92 9.61 4.54
CA ALA A 152 -0.15 8.69 5.37
C ALA A 152 0.69 7.63 4.60
N PRO A 153 1.62 8.03 3.68
CA PRO A 153 2.23 7.08 2.74
C PRO A 153 2.94 5.88 3.40
N THR A 154 3.56 6.10 4.57
CA THR A 154 4.24 5.05 5.34
C THR A 154 3.30 3.99 5.94
N GLN A 155 1.99 4.21 5.92
CA GLN A 155 0.98 3.20 6.29
C GLN A 155 0.53 2.36 5.08
N HIS A 156 0.76 2.84 3.87
CA HIS A 156 0.39 2.19 2.61
C HIS A 156 1.54 1.40 1.96
N VAL A 157 2.72 1.47 2.58
CA VAL A 157 3.95 0.81 2.15
C VAL A 157 4.53 0.04 3.33
N VAL A 158 5.01 -1.17 3.08
CA VAL A 158 5.69 -2.00 4.08
C VAL A 158 7.17 -2.11 3.73
N ILE A 159 8.04 -2.03 4.75
CA ILE A 159 9.46 -2.39 4.62
C ILE A 159 9.60 -3.84 5.12
N LEU A 160 10.04 -4.73 4.24
CA LEU A 160 10.30 -6.13 4.50
C LEU A 160 11.79 -6.35 4.75
N LYS A 161 12.09 -7.36 5.56
CA LYS A 161 13.45 -7.77 5.91
C LYS A 161 13.62 -9.26 5.60
N SER A 162 14.59 -9.56 4.75
CA SER A 162 14.97 -10.92 4.39
C SER A 162 16.42 -11.19 4.78
N GLU A 163 16.72 -12.40 5.24
CA GLU A 163 18.10 -12.84 5.49
C GLU A 163 18.82 -13.10 4.16
N GLU A 164 20.08 -12.67 4.05
CA GLU A 164 20.92 -12.95 2.90
C GLU A 164 21.89 -14.10 3.17
N SER A 165 22.46 -14.69 2.11
CA SER A 165 23.36 -15.85 2.19
C SER A 165 24.64 -15.61 3.01
N LEU A 166 25.01 -14.34 3.24
CA LEU A 166 26.09 -13.94 4.13
C LEU A 166 25.59 -13.77 5.57
N SER A 167 26.30 -14.34 6.54
CA SER A 167 25.92 -14.21 7.95
C SER A 167 25.84 -12.74 8.38
N ASN A 168 24.74 -12.38 9.05
CA ASN A 168 24.43 -11.03 9.55
C ASN A 168 24.28 -9.94 8.47
N ARG A 169 23.90 -10.31 7.25
CA ARG A 169 23.47 -9.37 6.21
C ARG A 169 21.99 -9.58 5.88
N TYR A 170 21.32 -8.47 5.62
CA TYR A 170 19.90 -8.43 5.34
C TYR A 170 19.63 -7.65 4.07
N TRP A 171 18.59 -8.10 3.37
CA TRP A 171 17.96 -7.37 2.30
C TRP A 171 16.73 -6.66 2.88
N LEU A 172 16.76 -5.34 2.84
CA LEU A 172 15.61 -4.50 3.16
C LEU A 172 14.97 -4.01 1.87
N HIS A 173 13.68 -4.21 1.71
CA HIS A 173 12.96 -3.77 0.52
C HIS A 173 11.53 -3.35 0.83
N THR A 174 10.96 -2.49 0.01
CA THR A 174 9.57 -2.07 0.17
C THR A 174 8.61 -2.89 -0.69
N ARG A 175 7.35 -2.92 -0.27
CA ARG A 175 6.22 -3.19 -1.15
C ARG A 175 5.13 -2.14 -0.94
N GLY A 176 4.44 -1.76 -2.01
CA GLY A 176 3.27 -0.89 -1.97
C GLY A 176 3.48 0.48 -2.62
N MET A 177 4.70 0.83 -3.05
CA MET A 177 4.96 2.10 -3.74
C MET A 177 4.17 2.23 -5.05
N ARG A 178 3.77 1.10 -5.65
CA ARG A 178 2.89 1.07 -6.82
C ARG A 178 1.55 1.77 -6.60
N LYS A 179 1.04 1.90 -5.36
CA LYS A 179 -0.17 2.70 -5.07
C LYS A 179 0.01 4.18 -5.39
N PHE A 180 1.25 4.64 -5.47
CA PHE A 180 1.65 6.00 -5.79
C PHE A 180 2.15 6.14 -7.23
N GLY A 181 2.19 5.05 -8.02
CA GLY A 181 2.81 5.05 -9.35
C GLY A 181 4.29 5.37 -9.26
N ARG A 182 4.97 4.74 -8.29
CA ARG A 182 6.39 4.94 -7.99
C ARG A 182 7.07 3.59 -7.79
N PRO A 183 8.38 3.48 -8.10
CA PRO A 183 9.13 2.26 -7.87
C PRO A 183 9.20 1.95 -6.36
N ASP A 184 9.28 0.67 -6.03
CA ASP A 184 9.68 0.24 -4.69
C ASP A 184 11.18 0.46 -4.46
N ILE A 185 11.65 0.28 -3.23
CA ILE A 185 13.04 0.53 -2.83
C ILE A 185 13.66 -0.81 -2.43
N SER A 186 14.90 -1.05 -2.86
CA SER A 186 15.68 -2.24 -2.53
C SER A 186 17.06 -1.86 -2.01
N VAL A 187 17.47 -2.44 -0.88
CA VAL A 187 18.79 -2.23 -0.27
C VAL A 187 19.35 -3.58 0.20
N HIS A 188 20.40 -4.05 -0.48
CA HIS A 188 21.10 -5.29 -0.15
C HIS A 188 22.27 -5.04 0.82
N ASN A 189 22.80 -6.11 1.39
CA ASN A 189 23.99 -6.12 2.25
C ASN A 189 23.87 -5.23 3.51
N VAL A 190 22.67 -5.02 4.02
CA VAL A 190 22.44 -4.21 5.23
C VAL A 190 22.92 -4.97 6.45
N SER A 191 23.85 -4.40 7.23
CA SER A 191 24.25 -4.97 8.51
C SER A 191 23.24 -4.63 9.60
N LEU A 192 23.26 -5.40 10.70
CA LEU A 192 22.43 -5.13 11.87
C LEU A 192 22.64 -3.71 12.44
N GLN A 193 23.86 -3.17 12.35
CA GLN A 193 24.18 -1.80 12.83
C GLN A 193 23.58 -0.71 11.95
N MET A 194 23.34 -1.01 10.67
CA MET A 194 22.82 -0.05 9.69
C MET A 194 21.30 -0.18 9.49
N GLU A 195 20.66 -1.20 10.06
CA GLU A 195 19.26 -1.52 9.83
C GLU A 195 18.32 -0.32 10.06
N GLN A 196 18.36 0.30 11.23
CA GLN A 196 17.48 1.44 11.52
C GLN A 196 17.75 2.63 10.58
N VAL A 197 19.02 2.87 10.25
CA VAL A 197 19.40 3.97 9.37
C VAL A 197 18.88 3.76 7.95
N VAL A 198 18.91 2.51 7.46
CA VAL A 198 18.34 2.16 6.16
C VAL A 198 16.81 2.19 6.19
N ILE A 199 16.17 1.82 7.30
CA ILE A 199 14.72 1.99 7.48
C ILE A 199 14.32 3.47 7.41
N ASP A 200 15.07 4.35 8.07
CA ASP A 200 14.81 5.79 8.06
C ASP A 200 15.01 6.38 6.64
N LEU A 201 16.04 5.90 5.92
CA LEU A 201 16.26 6.21 4.51
C LEU A 201 15.06 5.79 3.65
N CYS A 202 14.61 4.53 3.76
CA CYS A 202 13.45 4.05 3.02
C CYS A 202 12.21 4.88 3.31
N ASN A 203 11.93 5.21 4.58
CA ASN A 203 10.79 6.07 4.95
C ASN A 203 10.88 7.47 4.33
N ALA A 204 12.07 8.07 4.30
CA ALA A 204 12.28 9.37 3.68
C ALA A 204 12.00 9.33 2.16
N LEU A 205 12.43 8.26 1.49
CA LEU A 205 12.20 8.06 0.06
C LEU A 205 10.73 7.74 -0.25
N ILE A 206 10.07 6.90 0.55
CA ILE A 206 8.62 6.62 0.45
C ILE A 206 7.84 7.93 0.46
N LEU A 207 8.12 8.82 1.42
CA LEU A 207 7.47 10.12 1.50
C LEU A 207 7.77 10.99 0.27
N ARG A 208 9.05 11.11 -0.10
CA ARG A 208 9.50 11.93 -1.24
C ARG A 208 8.81 11.52 -2.54
N GLU A 209 8.76 10.22 -2.83
CA GLU A 209 8.16 9.66 -4.03
C GLU A 209 6.62 9.70 -4.00
N ALA A 210 5.99 9.36 -2.86
CA ALA A 210 4.54 9.43 -2.72
C ALA A 210 4.00 10.85 -2.97
N TYR A 211 4.70 11.88 -2.47
CA TYR A 211 4.38 13.29 -2.75
C TYR A 211 4.81 13.79 -4.13
N GLY A 212 5.23 12.89 -5.01
CA GLY A 212 5.31 13.13 -6.45
C GLY A 212 6.72 13.25 -7.02
N SER A 213 7.77 13.21 -6.19
CA SER A 213 9.14 13.25 -6.73
C SER A 213 9.44 11.99 -7.54
N VAL A 214 10.37 12.11 -8.49
CA VAL A 214 11.04 10.98 -9.15
C VAL A 214 12.51 11.05 -8.74
N ILE A 215 13.11 9.91 -8.45
CA ILE A 215 14.54 9.80 -8.11
C ILE A 215 15.26 9.35 -9.38
N PRO A 216 16.05 10.20 -10.05
CA PRO A 216 16.78 9.83 -11.26
C PRO A 216 17.69 8.61 -11.08
N GLU A 217 17.76 7.78 -12.12
CA GLU A 217 18.79 6.77 -12.24
C GLU A 217 20.19 7.41 -12.25
N GLY A 218 21.14 6.78 -11.55
CA GLY A 218 22.50 7.27 -11.40
C GLY A 218 22.65 8.44 -10.41
N GLU A 219 21.57 8.92 -9.79
CA GLU A 219 21.66 9.96 -8.75
C GLU A 219 22.49 9.44 -7.57
N ARG A 220 23.35 10.32 -7.03
CA ARG A 220 24.04 10.11 -5.77
C ARG A 220 23.31 10.86 -4.68
N LEU A 221 22.67 10.12 -3.79
CA LEU A 221 21.93 10.71 -2.68
C LEU A 221 22.85 10.82 -1.45
N SER A 222 22.83 11.97 -0.80
CA SER A 222 23.44 12.20 0.51
C SER A 222 22.37 12.57 1.51
N PHE A 223 22.36 11.92 2.67
CA PHE A 223 21.42 12.23 3.74
C PHE A 223 22.22 12.68 4.96
N SER A 224 21.76 13.74 5.63
CA SER A 224 22.49 14.29 6.78
C SER A 224 22.66 13.30 7.93
N ALA A 225 21.78 12.29 8.03
CA ALA A 225 21.86 11.20 9.01
C ALA A 225 22.70 10.00 8.54
N PHE A 226 23.23 10.04 7.31
CA PHE A 226 23.85 8.90 6.62
C PHE A 226 25.09 9.33 5.84
N SER A 227 26.27 8.93 6.32
CA SER A 227 27.55 9.28 5.71
C SER A 227 27.84 8.63 4.34
N PRO A 228 27.39 7.39 4.04
CA PRO A 228 27.59 6.81 2.72
C PRO A 228 26.79 7.56 1.65
N GLU A 229 27.39 7.72 0.47
CA GLU A 229 26.60 8.10 -0.71
C GLU A 229 25.82 6.87 -1.17
N VAL A 230 24.64 7.10 -1.72
CA VAL A 230 23.81 6.04 -2.29
C VAL A 230 23.73 6.20 -3.80
N LEU A 231 24.11 5.18 -4.55
CA LEU A 231 23.88 5.13 -6.00
C LEU A 231 22.54 4.46 -6.29
N VAL A 232 21.75 5.09 -7.17
CA VAL A 232 20.43 4.62 -7.58
C VAL A 232 20.51 3.90 -8.93
N THR A 233 20.01 2.66 -9.00
CA THR A 233 19.86 1.91 -10.26
C THR A 233 18.43 1.40 -10.42
N TYR A 234 17.86 1.46 -11.61
CA TYR A 234 16.48 1.02 -11.86
C TYR A 234 16.42 -0.44 -12.31
N HIS A 235 15.50 -1.20 -11.73
CA HIS A 235 15.30 -2.61 -12.02
C HIS A 235 13.82 -3.01 -11.94
N GLY A 236 13.55 -4.30 -12.21
CA GLY A 236 12.27 -4.94 -11.95
C GLY A 236 11.31 -4.93 -13.14
N GLY A 237 10.02 -5.04 -12.81
CA GLY A 237 8.92 -5.26 -13.74
C GLY A 237 7.66 -5.68 -12.98
N LEU A 238 6.48 -5.51 -13.58
CA LEU A 238 5.20 -5.84 -12.93
C LEU A 238 5.04 -7.35 -12.64
N ASP A 239 5.83 -8.19 -13.28
CA ASP A 239 5.93 -9.63 -13.10
C ASP A 239 6.94 -10.06 -12.02
N ASN A 240 7.69 -9.11 -11.44
CA ASN A 240 8.60 -9.39 -10.35
C ASN A 240 7.80 -9.82 -9.10
N LEU A 241 7.98 -11.06 -8.63
CA LEU A 241 7.17 -11.60 -7.53
C LEU A 241 7.45 -10.93 -6.17
N GLU A 242 8.67 -10.43 -5.97
CA GLU A 242 9.12 -9.80 -4.71
C GLU A 242 8.51 -8.41 -4.52
N PHE A 243 8.25 -7.69 -5.62
CA PHE A 243 7.75 -6.31 -5.59
C PHE A 243 6.35 -6.15 -6.18
N ASN A 244 6.01 -6.93 -7.21
CA ASN A 244 4.88 -6.72 -8.13
C ASN A 244 4.89 -5.29 -8.74
N ASN A 245 6.11 -4.78 -8.96
CA ASN A 245 6.42 -3.41 -9.33
C ASN A 245 7.87 -3.28 -9.85
N PHE A 246 8.17 -2.15 -10.48
CA PHE A 246 9.55 -1.69 -10.63
C PHE A 246 10.14 -1.30 -9.29
N TYR A 247 11.47 -1.30 -9.17
CA TYR A 247 12.15 -0.84 -7.97
C TYR A 247 13.45 -0.10 -8.28
N ILE A 248 13.86 0.76 -7.36
CA ILE A 248 15.19 1.36 -7.31
C ILE A 248 16.06 0.55 -6.36
N GLU A 249 17.23 0.14 -6.82
CA GLU A 249 18.26 -0.44 -6.00
C GLU A 249 19.20 0.66 -5.49
N LEU A 250 19.38 0.67 -4.18
CA LEU A 250 20.26 1.59 -3.48
C LEU A 250 21.56 0.86 -3.13
N THR A 251 22.63 1.18 -3.84
CA THR A 251 23.96 0.67 -3.50
C THR A 251 24.63 1.61 -2.51
N LEU A 252 24.91 1.10 -1.31
CA LEU A 252 25.65 1.84 -0.28
C LEU A 252 27.12 1.91 -0.69
N LEU A 253 27.62 3.12 -0.96
CA LEU A 253 29.02 3.33 -1.33
C LEU A 253 29.85 3.58 -0.07
N ASP A 254 30.68 2.60 0.30
CA ASP A 254 31.70 2.80 1.32
C ASP A 254 32.69 3.89 0.87
N ARG A 255 33.02 4.82 1.78
CA ARG A 255 34.09 5.81 1.57
C ARG A 255 35.44 5.24 1.94
#